data_AF-A0A2Z5JPR8-F1
#
_entry.id   AF-A0A2Z5JPR8-F1
#
_cell.length_a   1.000
_cell.length_b   1.000
_cell.length_c   1.000
_cell.angle_alpha   90.00
_cell.angle_beta   90.00
_cell.angle_gamma   90.00
#
_symmetry.space_group_name_H-M   'P 1'
#
loop_
_entity.id
_entity.type
_entity.pdbx_description
1 polymer ?
#
loop_
_entity_poly.entity_id
_entity_poly.type
_entity_poly.pdbx_seq_one_letter_code
_entity_poly.pdbx_strand_id
1 'polypeptide(L)'
;MHGDFSRVIFDPARRFSAVLSQQGRVQLDAEINEQTAILLHYVRTLAADLLGPAAYPPEEDGIGGFGVDGFDGQTFTVTAGRMYVDGILCECDGIDYWEQPDGHLDPERESDLLPPGPFLVYLRVWERLVTAWEAPWIREVALGPAAPDTTARSRVVWQVCRLPLAPGSFVPDMRNASRFLRDRIRQDFEPRCLLAAQTRRPEENASPSELPPSSGYRGPENQLYRVEVHRGGTAETATFKWSRENGSVVLPVRAVSGVSVELETLGRDDKLGVDTGDVVELVDDATVCRGASDRHDEDCSRLYTVTGIDYAGFRVELDGDPADDPYQPNVGRVAAHRPFLRRWDHGTSGREGGYSGGEFGLPVREGEWLRIEDGVEIWFEPSQESPRVYRRGDYWLIPARVLTSDIEWPRGRQGQPLRRRPHGVPYHYAPLAFVDPQGGDEFQLVDLRVPFPHRR
;
A
#
# COMPACT_ATOMS: atom_id res chain seq x y z
N MET A 1 0.65 -0.03 5.17
CA MET A 1 0.16 -0.37 6.52
C MET A 1 -0.26 0.90 7.24
N HIS A 2 -1.56 1.06 7.51
CA HIS A 2 -2.17 2.26 8.12
C HIS A 2 -2.52 2.06 9.60
N GLY A 3 -1.64 1.40 10.38
CA GLY A 3 -1.88 1.21 11.82
C GLY A 3 -1.50 2.45 12.62
N ASP A 4 -2.17 2.67 13.74
CA ASP A 4 -1.76 3.67 14.73
C ASP A 4 -0.49 3.17 15.45
N PHE A 5 0.65 3.59 14.94
CA PHE A 5 1.98 3.17 15.42
C PHE A 5 2.75 4.41 15.88
N SER A 6 3.60 4.25 16.89
CA SER A 6 4.45 5.35 17.36
C SER A 6 5.58 5.68 16.37
N ARG A 7 6.11 4.65 15.71
CA ARG A 7 7.15 4.71 14.66
C ARG A 7 7.42 3.31 14.08
N VAL A 8 8.06 3.27 12.91
CA VAL A 8 8.64 2.07 12.31
C VAL A 8 10.15 2.28 12.19
N ILE A 9 10.93 1.44 12.88
CA ILE A 9 12.38 1.65 13.04
C ILE A 9 13.27 0.58 12.42
N PHE A 10 12.67 -0.52 11.93
CA PHE A 10 13.42 -1.58 11.26
C PHE A 10 14.14 -1.05 10.01
N ASP A 11 15.46 -1.22 9.99
CA ASP A 11 16.31 -0.88 8.86
C ASP A 11 17.32 -2.02 8.61
N PRO A 12 17.17 -2.81 7.52
CA PRO A 12 18.06 -3.93 7.25
C PRO A 12 19.53 -3.50 7.08
N ALA A 13 19.80 -2.23 6.73
CA ALA A 13 21.17 -1.73 6.60
C ALA A 13 21.92 -1.67 7.94
N ARG A 14 21.19 -1.61 9.07
CA ARG A 14 21.79 -1.60 10.43
C ARG A 14 22.22 -2.98 10.91
N ARG A 15 21.73 -4.06 10.26
CA ARG A 15 22.12 -5.45 10.53
C ARG A 15 21.90 -5.89 11.98
N PHE A 16 20.86 -5.39 12.63
CA PHE A 16 20.47 -5.87 13.95
C PHE A 16 19.87 -7.28 13.86
N SER A 17 20.24 -8.14 14.80
CA SER A 17 19.78 -9.53 14.85
C SER A 17 18.65 -9.78 15.84
N ALA A 18 18.46 -8.90 16.83
CA ALA A 18 17.42 -8.99 17.85
C ALA A 18 17.22 -7.65 18.57
N VAL A 19 16.06 -7.51 19.21
CA VAL A 19 15.71 -6.47 20.18
C VAL A 19 15.79 -7.07 21.59
N LEU A 20 16.56 -6.44 22.48
CA LEU A 20 16.78 -6.92 23.84
C LEU A 20 16.07 -6.02 24.85
N SER A 21 15.11 -6.59 25.57
CA SER A 21 14.42 -5.88 26.65
C SER A 21 15.34 -5.65 27.84
N GLN A 22 15.33 -4.45 28.39
CA GLN A 22 16.14 -4.10 29.57
C GLN A 22 15.29 -4.12 30.84
N GLN A 23 15.89 -4.61 31.93
CA GLN A 23 15.21 -4.77 33.22
C GLN A 23 14.62 -3.44 33.71
N GLY A 24 13.33 -3.47 34.07
CA GLY A 24 12.63 -2.34 34.68
C GLY A 24 12.22 -1.21 33.72
N ARG A 25 12.33 -1.42 32.39
CA ARG A 25 11.95 -0.41 31.39
C ARG A 25 10.60 -0.74 30.74
N VAL A 26 9.86 0.31 30.39
CA VAL A 26 8.60 0.23 29.63
C VAL A 26 8.91 -0.16 28.18
N GLN A 27 8.12 -1.06 27.60
CA GLN A 27 8.19 -1.43 26.20
C GLN A 27 7.21 -0.58 25.38
N LEU A 28 7.61 -0.19 24.17
CA LEU A 28 6.73 0.45 23.18
C LEU A 28 6.36 -0.56 22.09
N ASP A 29 5.32 -0.23 21.33
CA ASP A 29 4.88 -0.97 20.15
C ASP A 29 6.02 -1.13 19.13
N ALA A 30 6.83 -0.08 18.96
CA ALA A 30 7.94 -0.03 18.01
C ALA A 30 8.97 -1.16 18.21
N GLU A 31 9.28 -1.54 19.45
CA GLU A 31 10.28 -2.58 19.73
C GLU A 31 9.77 -3.99 19.38
N ILE A 32 8.48 -4.28 19.64
CA ILE A 32 7.85 -5.56 19.28
C ILE A 32 7.74 -5.67 17.75
N ASN A 33 7.33 -4.57 17.11
CA ASN A 33 7.22 -4.48 15.66
C ASN A 33 8.59 -4.65 14.98
N GLU A 34 9.65 -4.03 15.51
CA GLU A 34 11.01 -4.17 15.01
C GLU A 34 11.52 -5.60 15.15
N GLN A 35 11.34 -6.24 16.32
CA GLN A 35 11.76 -7.63 16.52
C GLN A 35 11.10 -8.58 15.50
N THR A 36 9.81 -8.38 15.24
CA THR A 36 9.07 -9.18 14.25
C THR A 36 9.60 -8.95 12.85
N ALA A 37 9.84 -7.70 12.46
CA ALA A 37 10.39 -7.34 11.15
C ALA A 37 11.80 -7.92 10.94
N ILE A 38 12.66 -7.89 11.97
CA ILE A 38 13.99 -8.51 11.96
C ILE A 38 13.87 -10.01 11.70
N LEU A 39 13.02 -10.72 12.45
CA LEU A 39 12.83 -12.16 12.29
C LEU A 39 12.32 -12.51 10.88
N LEU A 40 11.30 -11.80 10.39
CA LEU A 40 10.76 -12.02 9.05
C LEU A 40 11.79 -11.76 7.97
N HIS A 41 12.62 -10.71 8.11
CA HIS A 41 13.72 -10.44 7.18
C HIS A 41 14.68 -11.62 7.09
N TYR A 42 15.12 -12.18 8.22
CA TYR A 42 16.01 -13.35 8.22
C TYR A 42 15.36 -14.60 7.63
N VAL A 43 14.13 -14.94 8.06
CA VAL A 43 13.45 -16.16 7.61
C VAL A 43 13.16 -16.11 6.11
N ARG A 44 12.66 -14.98 5.60
CA ARG A 44 12.34 -14.81 4.17
C ARG A 44 13.60 -14.75 3.32
N THR A 45 14.65 -14.06 3.78
CA THR A 45 15.94 -14.02 3.07
C THR A 45 16.55 -15.43 2.98
N LEU A 46 16.56 -16.18 4.09
CA LEU A 46 17.05 -17.57 4.08
C LEU A 46 16.24 -18.44 3.10
N ALA A 47 14.92 -18.33 3.11
CA ALA A 47 14.06 -19.07 2.19
C ALA A 47 14.35 -18.70 0.73
N ALA A 48 14.47 -17.41 0.41
CA ALA A 48 14.79 -16.93 -0.94
C ALA A 48 16.20 -17.37 -1.40
N ASP A 49 17.19 -17.35 -0.52
CA ASP A 49 18.56 -17.78 -0.83
C ASP A 49 18.65 -19.29 -1.11
N LEU A 50 17.81 -20.09 -0.43
CA LEU A 50 17.78 -21.55 -0.61
C LEU A 50 16.92 -22.00 -1.80
N LEU A 51 15.78 -21.34 -2.02
CA LEU A 51 14.77 -21.76 -2.99
C LEU A 51 14.83 -20.97 -4.31
N GLY A 52 15.51 -19.83 -4.31
CA GLY A 52 15.44 -18.85 -5.39
C GLY A 52 14.27 -17.86 -5.25
N PRO A 53 14.03 -17.03 -6.27
CA PRO A 53 13.03 -15.96 -6.22
C PRO A 53 11.58 -16.48 -6.17
N ALA A 54 11.31 -17.66 -6.73
CA ALA A 54 9.99 -18.25 -6.72
C ALA A 54 10.10 -19.77 -6.88
N ALA A 55 9.49 -20.55 -5.98
CA ALA A 55 9.49 -22.01 -6.07
C ALA A 55 8.31 -22.67 -5.34
N TYR A 56 7.95 -23.89 -5.72
CA TYR A 56 6.87 -24.66 -5.09
C TYR A 56 7.32 -26.05 -4.63
N PRO A 57 6.75 -26.63 -3.55
CA PRO A 57 6.99 -28.02 -3.20
C PRO A 57 6.36 -28.95 -4.26
N PRO A 58 7.14 -29.85 -4.90
CA PRO A 58 6.58 -30.79 -5.86
C PRO A 58 5.67 -31.80 -5.16
N GLU A 59 4.59 -32.18 -5.83
CA GLU A 59 3.70 -33.27 -5.43
C GLU A 59 4.00 -34.51 -6.27
N GLU A 60 3.81 -35.71 -5.70
CA GLU A 60 4.07 -36.97 -6.41
C GLU A 60 3.10 -37.16 -7.58
N ASP A 61 1.84 -36.74 -7.38
CA ASP A 61 0.78 -36.78 -8.38
C ASP A 61 0.27 -35.36 -8.66
N GLY A 62 0.13 -35.01 -9.93
CA GLY A 62 -0.44 -33.74 -10.37
C GLY A 62 0.57 -32.62 -10.65
N ILE A 63 0.04 -31.42 -10.86
CA ILE A 63 0.78 -30.24 -11.30
C ILE A 63 1.45 -29.52 -10.10
N GLY A 64 1.11 -29.88 -8.86
CA GLY A 64 1.55 -29.22 -7.62
C GLY A 64 0.95 -27.82 -7.45
N GLY A 65 1.25 -27.14 -6.35
CA GLY A 65 0.61 -25.86 -5.99
C GLY A 65 0.79 -24.71 -6.97
N PHE A 66 -0.26 -23.91 -7.15
CA PHE A 66 -0.30 -22.74 -8.04
C PHE A 66 -0.09 -23.05 -9.53
N GLY A 67 -0.38 -24.27 -9.96
CA GLY A 67 -0.31 -24.69 -11.36
C GLY A 67 -1.49 -24.19 -12.16
N VAL A 68 -1.23 -23.67 -13.35
CA VAL A 68 -2.28 -23.22 -14.27
C VAL A 68 -2.73 -24.40 -15.13
N ASP A 69 -4.03 -24.66 -15.16
CA ASP A 69 -4.64 -25.73 -15.95
C ASP A 69 -6.07 -25.37 -16.38
N GLY A 70 -6.68 -26.15 -17.26
CA GLY A 70 -8.09 -26.00 -17.64
C GLY A 70 -8.42 -24.69 -18.33
N PHE A 71 -7.48 -24.15 -19.14
CA PHE A 71 -7.74 -22.96 -19.94
C PHE A 71 -8.76 -23.25 -21.05
N ASP A 72 -9.79 -22.42 -21.17
CA ASP A 72 -10.88 -22.57 -22.15
C ASP A 72 -11.06 -21.34 -23.08
N GLY A 73 -10.13 -20.39 -23.01
CA GLY A 73 -10.20 -19.12 -23.74
C GLY A 73 -10.77 -17.96 -22.93
N GLN A 74 -11.53 -18.20 -21.86
CA GLN A 74 -12.13 -17.17 -21.01
C GLN A 74 -11.68 -17.24 -19.56
N THR A 75 -11.35 -18.44 -19.08
CA THR A 75 -10.83 -18.68 -17.74
C THR A 75 -9.73 -19.74 -17.74
N PHE A 76 -9.13 -19.95 -16.58
CA PHE A 76 -8.32 -21.11 -16.24
C PHE A 76 -8.43 -21.38 -14.73
N THR A 77 -8.05 -22.58 -14.33
CA THR A 77 -7.95 -22.97 -12.92
C THR A 77 -6.52 -22.85 -12.41
N VAL A 78 -6.38 -22.58 -11.12
CA VAL A 78 -5.10 -22.60 -10.39
C VAL A 78 -5.18 -23.68 -9.31
N THR A 79 -4.28 -24.65 -9.38
CA THR A 79 -4.28 -25.82 -8.49
C THR A 79 -3.95 -25.47 -7.03
N ALA A 80 -4.53 -26.24 -6.13
CA ALA A 80 -4.29 -26.15 -4.69
C ALA A 80 -2.83 -26.49 -4.33
N GLY A 81 -2.32 -25.88 -3.27
CA GLY A 81 -1.00 -26.17 -2.73
C GLY A 81 -0.26 -24.91 -2.28
N ARG A 82 1.08 -25.00 -2.24
CA ARG A 82 1.95 -23.95 -1.68
C ARG A 82 2.95 -23.43 -2.70
N MET A 83 3.29 -22.15 -2.59
CA MET A 83 4.40 -21.55 -3.32
C MET A 83 5.13 -20.55 -2.41
N TYR A 84 6.44 -20.41 -2.60
CA TYR A 84 7.26 -19.42 -1.91
C TYR A 84 7.73 -18.39 -2.92
N VAL A 85 7.43 -17.11 -2.67
CA VAL A 85 7.81 -15.99 -3.55
C VAL A 85 8.66 -15.01 -2.77
N ASP A 86 9.93 -14.85 -3.15
CA ASP A 86 10.98 -14.16 -2.39
C ASP A 86 10.97 -14.54 -0.89
N GLY A 87 10.73 -15.83 -0.61
CA GLY A 87 10.65 -16.39 0.74
C GLY A 87 9.32 -16.21 1.47
N ILE A 88 8.31 -15.58 0.86
CA ILE A 88 6.95 -15.43 1.40
C ILE A 88 6.13 -16.67 1.04
N LEU A 89 5.58 -17.36 2.04
CA LEU A 89 4.66 -18.48 1.85
C LEU A 89 3.31 -17.98 1.32
N CYS A 90 2.88 -18.55 0.20
CA CYS A 90 1.56 -18.41 -0.39
C CYS A 90 0.88 -19.78 -0.37
N GLU A 91 -0.41 -19.81 -0.03
CA GLU A 91 -1.23 -21.03 0.01
C GLU A 91 -2.49 -20.81 -0.85
N CYS A 92 -2.85 -21.81 -1.64
CA CYS A 92 -4.01 -21.83 -2.52
C CYS A 92 -4.84 -23.08 -2.24
N ASP A 93 -6.15 -22.95 -2.16
CA ASP A 93 -7.08 -24.06 -1.93
C ASP A 93 -7.61 -24.67 -3.24
N GLY A 94 -7.12 -24.19 -4.40
CA GLY A 94 -7.65 -24.53 -5.71
C GLY A 94 -8.78 -23.58 -6.09
N ILE A 95 -8.62 -22.86 -7.20
CA ILE A 95 -9.56 -21.79 -7.58
C ILE A 95 -9.73 -21.71 -9.09
N ASP A 96 -10.82 -21.11 -9.54
CA ASP A 96 -10.94 -20.50 -10.86
C ASP A 96 -10.32 -19.09 -10.86
N TYR A 97 -9.83 -18.62 -12.01
CA TYR A 97 -9.28 -17.27 -12.18
C TYR A 97 -10.21 -16.16 -11.64
N TRP A 98 -11.51 -16.29 -11.87
CA TRP A 98 -12.53 -15.32 -11.43
C TRP A 98 -12.81 -15.36 -9.94
N GLU A 99 -12.59 -16.51 -9.30
CA GLU A 99 -12.91 -16.77 -7.90
C GLU A 99 -11.71 -16.60 -6.95
N GLN A 100 -10.63 -15.99 -7.44
CA GLN A 100 -9.43 -15.80 -6.64
C GLN A 100 -9.70 -14.99 -5.36
N PRO A 101 -9.19 -15.44 -4.19
CA PRO A 101 -9.38 -14.73 -2.94
C PRO A 101 -8.73 -13.35 -3.03
N ASP A 102 -9.41 -12.33 -2.51
CA ASP A 102 -8.91 -10.95 -2.51
C ASP A 102 -8.59 -10.39 -3.92
N GLY A 103 -9.05 -11.01 -5.03
CA GLY A 103 -8.89 -10.43 -6.39
C GLY A 103 -10.00 -9.46 -6.77
N HIS A 104 -11.23 -9.76 -6.35
CA HIS A 104 -12.43 -8.96 -6.62
C HIS A 104 -12.64 -8.64 -8.11
N LEU A 105 -12.28 -9.56 -9.02
CA LEU A 105 -12.39 -9.36 -10.48
C LEU A 105 -13.83 -9.08 -10.92
N ASP A 106 -13.96 -8.31 -12.00
CA ASP A 106 -15.24 -7.87 -12.56
C ASP A 106 -15.32 -8.28 -14.04
N PRO A 107 -16.21 -9.22 -14.40
CA PRO A 107 -16.39 -9.65 -15.79
C PRO A 107 -16.81 -8.53 -16.76
N GLU A 108 -17.40 -7.44 -16.26
CA GLU A 108 -17.77 -6.29 -17.09
C GLU A 108 -16.57 -5.36 -17.36
N ARG A 109 -15.44 -5.58 -16.68
CA ARG A 109 -14.23 -4.75 -16.78
C ARG A 109 -13.21 -5.39 -17.74
N GLU A 110 -12.95 -4.73 -18.86
CA GLU A 110 -12.00 -5.21 -19.89
C GLU A 110 -10.58 -5.48 -19.37
N SER A 111 -10.13 -4.74 -18.35
CA SER A 111 -8.81 -4.97 -17.74
C SER A 111 -8.70 -6.33 -17.02
N ASP A 112 -9.82 -6.92 -16.63
CA ASP A 112 -9.88 -8.18 -15.89
C ASP A 112 -10.08 -9.38 -16.82
N LEU A 113 -10.45 -9.16 -18.08
CA LEU A 113 -10.55 -10.24 -19.08
C LEU A 113 -9.17 -10.80 -19.45
N LEU A 114 -9.14 -12.10 -19.73
CA LEU A 114 -7.93 -12.76 -20.25
C LEU A 114 -7.60 -12.24 -21.66
N PRO A 115 -6.31 -12.04 -22.00
CA PRO A 115 -5.92 -11.57 -23.33
C PRO A 115 -6.29 -12.56 -24.43
N PRO A 116 -6.76 -12.09 -25.60
CA PRO A 116 -7.06 -12.97 -26.74
C PRO A 116 -5.82 -13.48 -27.48
N GLY A 117 -4.64 -12.90 -27.22
CA GLY A 117 -3.35 -13.33 -27.76
C GLY A 117 -2.39 -13.78 -26.65
N PRO A 118 -1.11 -14.08 -26.95
CA PRO A 118 -0.20 -14.66 -25.97
C PRO A 118 -0.04 -13.82 -24.71
N PHE A 119 0.05 -14.46 -23.55
CA PHE A 119 0.23 -13.78 -22.27
C PHE A 119 0.98 -14.63 -21.24
N LEU A 120 1.55 -13.95 -20.25
CA LEU A 120 2.09 -14.58 -19.05
C LEU A 120 1.06 -14.51 -17.91
N VAL A 121 0.88 -15.63 -17.23
CA VAL A 121 0.21 -15.73 -15.95
C VAL A 121 1.27 -15.64 -14.86
N TYR A 122 1.08 -14.75 -13.89
CA TYR A 122 1.99 -14.57 -12.79
C TYR A 122 1.27 -14.26 -11.48
N LEU A 123 1.92 -14.55 -10.36
CA LEU A 123 1.45 -14.21 -9.03
C LEU A 123 2.04 -12.87 -8.61
N ARG A 124 1.19 -11.93 -8.18
CA ARG A 124 1.60 -10.74 -7.42
C ARG A 124 1.32 -11.00 -5.95
N VAL A 125 2.32 -10.82 -5.09
CA VAL A 125 2.26 -11.12 -3.66
C VAL A 125 2.65 -9.89 -2.85
N TRP A 126 1.88 -9.56 -1.82
CA TRP A 126 2.20 -8.49 -0.88
C TRP A 126 1.60 -8.77 0.50
N GLU A 127 1.89 -7.88 1.44
CA GLU A 127 1.29 -7.92 2.77
C GLU A 127 0.36 -6.71 2.96
N ARG A 128 -0.85 -6.98 3.46
CA ARG A 128 -1.78 -5.92 3.89
C ARG A 128 -2.02 -5.95 5.39
N LEU A 129 -2.36 -4.78 5.93
CA LEU A 129 -2.79 -4.64 7.31
C LEU A 129 -4.25 -5.12 7.44
N VAL A 130 -4.53 -5.87 8.49
CA VAL A 130 -5.87 -6.30 8.90
C VAL A 130 -6.10 -5.78 10.31
N THR A 131 -7.12 -4.96 10.50
CA THR A 131 -7.53 -4.41 11.81
C THR A 131 -8.75 -5.16 12.36
N ALA A 132 -9.22 -4.82 13.57
CA ALA A 132 -10.41 -5.48 14.11
C ALA A 132 -11.69 -5.10 13.35
N TRP A 133 -11.64 -4.05 12.50
CA TRP A 133 -12.73 -3.76 11.57
C TRP A 133 -12.96 -4.93 10.60
N GLU A 134 -11.90 -5.41 9.98
CA GLU A 134 -11.98 -6.53 9.04
C GLU A 134 -12.11 -7.88 9.76
N ALA A 135 -11.45 -8.03 10.91
CA ALA A 135 -11.39 -9.26 11.67
C ALA A 135 -11.79 -9.04 13.15
N PRO A 136 -13.09 -8.88 13.48
CA PRO A 136 -13.53 -8.52 14.83
C PRO A 136 -13.06 -9.47 15.94
N TRP A 137 -12.78 -10.73 15.60
CA TRP A 137 -12.30 -11.75 16.54
C TRP A 137 -10.85 -11.54 17.03
N ILE A 138 -10.07 -10.62 16.42
CA ILE A 138 -8.72 -10.30 16.92
C ILE A 138 -8.75 -9.41 18.17
N ARG A 139 -9.91 -8.80 18.47
CA ARG A 139 -10.11 -7.90 19.59
C ARG A 139 -10.29 -8.66 20.90
N GLU A 140 -9.68 -8.15 21.98
CA GLU A 140 -9.90 -8.66 23.33
C GLU A 140 -11.26 -8.17 23.86
N VAL A 141 -12.23 -9.09 23.93
CA VAL A 141 -13.60 -8.82 24.38
C VAL A 141 -13.62 -8.31 25.82
N ALA A 142 -12.68 -8.72 26.67
CA ALA A 142 -12.60 -8.29 28.07
C ALA A 142 -12.31 -6.80 28.25
N LEU A 143 -11.75 -6.11 27.24
CA LEU A 143 -11.53 -4.65 27.29
C LEU A 143 -12.82 -3.85 27.01
N GLY A 144 -13.90 -4.54 26.62
CA GLY A 144 -15.20 -3.94 26.36
C GLY A 144 -15.30 -3.28 24.97
N PRO A 145 -16.52 -2.93 24.52
CA PRO A 145 -16.82 -2.48 23.17
C PRO A 145 -16.29 -1.07 22.82
N ALA A 146 -15.86 -0.29 23.82
CA ALA A 146 -15.28 1.05 23.62
C ALA A 146 -13.74 1.08 23.70
N ALA A 147 -13.07 -0.04 24.04
CA ALA A 147 -11.61 -0.08 24.08
C ALA A 147 -10.98 -0.05 22.68
N PRO A 148 -9.83 0.62 22.51
CA PRO A 148 -9.11 0.61 21.24
C PRO A 148 -8.59 -0.79 20.92
N ASP A 149 -8.39 -1.04 19.63
CA ASP A 149 -7.66 -2.22 19.19
C ASP A 149 -6.23 -2.15 19.73
N THR A 150 -5.74 -3.26 20.29
CA THR A 150 -4.39 -3.32 20.86
C THR A 150 -3.35 -3.78 19.85
N THR A 151 -3.79 -4.52 18.82
CA THR A 151 -2.91 -5.07 17.79
C THR A 151 -3.65 -5.18 16.46
N ALA A 152 -2.89 -5.17 15.38
CA ALA A 152 -3.34 -5.52 14.03
C ALA A 152 -2.64 -6.79 13.55
N ARG A 153 -3.00 -7.30 12.37
CA ARG A 153 -2.31 -8.41 11.71
C ARG A 153 -1.77 -7.98 10.36
N SER A 154 -0.65 -8.56 9.96
CA SER A 154 -0.21 -8.58 8.57
C SER A 154 -0.76 -9.84 7.92
N ARG A 155 -1.40 -9.72 6.77
CA ARG A 155 -1.90 -10.86 5.99
C ARG A 155 -1.21 -10.86 4.64
N VAL A 156 -0.62 -12.00 4.29
CA VAL A 156 -0.11 -12.24 2.93
C VAL A 156 -1.32 -12.33 2.00
N VAL A 157 -1.29 -11.52 0.95
CA VAL A 157 -2.28 -11.51 -0.12
C VAL A 157 -1.54 -11.82 -1.41
N TRP A 158 -2.19 -12.60 -2.26
CA TRP A 158 -1.71 -12.88 -3.60
C TRP A 158 -2.84 -12.73 -4.60
N GLN A 159 -2.50 -12.33 -5.81
CA GLN A 159 -3.42 -12.24 -6.94
C GLN A 159 -2.78 -12.86 -8.16
N VAL A 160 -3.59 -13.55 -8.95
CA VAL A 160 -3.20 -14.08 -10.24
C VAL A 160 -3.43 -13.00 -11.29
N CYS A 161 -2.34 -12.55 -11.88
CA CYS A 161 -2.28 -11.45 -12.83
C CYS A 161 -1.92 -11.95 -14.22
N ARG A 162 -2.30 -11.15 -15.23
CA ARG A 162 -1.98 -11.37 -16.64
C ARG A 162 -1.05 -10.28 -17.17
N LEU A 163 -0.07 -10.67 -17.98
CA LEU A 163 0.80 -9.75 -18.72
C LEU A 163 0.70 -10.09 -20.22
N PRO A 164 -0.06 -9.32 -21.01
CA PRO A 164 -0.16 -9.52 -22.45
C PRO A 164 1.20 -9.41 -23.14
N LEU A 165 1.43 -10.25 -24.15
CA LEU A 165 2.63 -10.27 -24.96
C LEU A 165 2.28 -10.09 -26.44
N ALA A 166 3.20 -9.51 -27.21
CA ALA A 166 3.03 -9.42 -28.66
C ALA A 166 3.19 -10.82 -29.30
N PRO A 167 2.46 -11.14 -30.38
CA PRO A 167 2.69 -12.37 -31.14
C PRO A 167 4.15 -12.54 -31.56
N GLY A 168 4.70 -13.75 -31.40
CA GLY A 168 6.11 -14.05 -31.68
C GLY A 168 7.10 -13.51 -30.64
N SER A 169 6.62 -13.02 -29.50
CA SER A 169 7.49 -12.66 -28.36
C SER A 169 8.31 -13.87 -27.88
N PHE A 170 9.46 -13.57 -27.27
CA PHE A 170 10.25 -14.58 -26.57
C PHE A 170 9.43 -15.27 -25.48
N VAL A 171 9.33 -16.59 -25.54
CA VAL A 171 8.69 -17.42 -24.52
C VAL A 171 9.73 -17.75 -23.46
N PRO A 172 9.59 -17.27 -22.21
CA PRO A 172 10.53 -17.59 -21.16
C PRO A 172 10.42 -19.08 -20.77
N ASP A 173 11.47 -19.60 -20.15
CA ASP A 173 11.47 -20.92 -19.51
C ASP A 173 11.57 -20.76 -17.99
N MET A 174 11.48 -21.87 -17.25
CA MET A 174 11.57 -21.87 -15.79
C MET A 174 12.85 -21.19 -15.24
N ARG A 175 13.95 -21.14 -16.02
CA ARG A 175 15.24 -20.57 -15.57
C ARG A 175 15.27 -19.06 -15.71
N ASN A 176 14.58 -18.50 -16.69
CA ASN A 176 14.64 -17.07 -17.01
C ASN A 176 13.33 -16.31 -16.76
N ALA A 177 12.20 -16.99 -16.56
CA ALA A 177 10.89 -16.37 -16.38
C ALA A 177 10.83 -15.36 -15.22
N SER A 178 11.44 -15.69 -14.07
CA SER A 178 11.45 -14.79 -12.91
C SER A 178 12.19 -13.47 -13.21
N ARG A 179 13.29 -13.54 -13.99
CA ARG A 179 14.02 -12.34 -14.42
C ARG A 179 13.22 -11.58 -15.48
N PHE A 180 12.68 -12.28 -16.48
CA PHE A 180 11.88 -11.68 -17.54
C PHE A 180 10.70 -10.88 -16.98
N LEU A 181 9.92 -11.48 -16.08
CA LEU A 181 8.78 -10.83 -15.43
C LEU A 181 9.21 -9.61 -14.61
N ARG A 182 10.25 -9.77 -13.79
CA ARG A 182 10.79 -8.69 -12.96
C ARG A 182 11.27 -7.50 -13.79
N ASP A 183 11.95 -7.75 -14.90
CA ASP A 183 12.46 -6.69 -15.77
C ASP A 183 11.31 -5.96 -16.47
N ARG A 184 10.26 -6.67 -16.90
CA ARG A 184 9.04 -6.07 -17.46
C ARG A 184 8.33 -5.17 -16.47
N ILE A 185 8.02 -5.67 -15.27
CA ILE A 185 7.33 -4.88 -14.26
C ILE A 185 8.18 -3.68 -13.81
N ARG A 186 9.50 -3.86 -13.65
CA ARG A 186 10.39 -2.76 -13.25
C ARG A 186 10.44 -1.63 -14.27
N GLN A 187 10.35 -1.93 -15.57
CA GLN A 187 10.34 -0.90 -16.61
C GLN A 187 9.20 0.10 -16.41
N ASP A 188 8.05 -0.36 -15.92
CA ASP A 188 6.87 0.49 -15.71
C ASP A 188 6.94 1.36 -14.45
N PHE A 189 7.89 1.09 -13.55
CA PHE A 189 8.01 1.77 -12.26
C PHE A 189 9.38 2.41 -12.00
N GLU A 190 10.31 2.38 -12.95
CA GLU A 190 11.62 3.02 -12.82
C GLU A 190 11.73 4.23 -13.78
N PRO A 191 12.42 5.33 -13.39
CA PRO A 191 13.09 5.53 -12.11
C PRO A 191 12.10 5.80 -10.96
N ARG A 192 12.27 5.10 -9.83
CA ARG A 192 11.38 5.25 -8.66
C ARG A 192 11.42 6.64 -8.03
N CYS A 193 10.30 7.04 -7.45
CA CYS A 193 10.19 8.25 -6.63
C CYS A 193 11.09 8.21 -5.38
N LEU A 194 11.64 9.37 -5.02
CA LEU A 194 12.43 9.58 -3.81
C LEU A 194 11.92 10.85 -3.11
N LEU A 195 11.82 10.79 -1.78
CA LEU A 195 11.37 11.90 -0.94
C LEU A 195 12.43 12.23 0.11
N ALA A 196 12.57 13.50 0.45
CA ALA A 196 13.27 13.96 1.65
C ALA A 196 12.27 14.74 2.52
N ALA A 197 12.43 14.67 3.84
CA ALA A 197 11.65 15.45 4.79
C ALA A 197 12.57 16.21 5.74
N GLN A 198 12.12 17.39 6.17
CA GLN A 198 12.81 18.19 7.17
C GLN A 198 11.81 18.99 8.00
N THR A 199 12.27 19.51 9.13
CA THR A 199 11.61 20.66 9.76
C THR A 199 12.24 21.94 9.26
N ARG A 200 11.44 23.00 9.16
CA ARG A 200 11.91 24.34 8.79
C ARG A 200 13.04 24.78 9.73
N ARG A 201 14.19 25.12 9.14
CA ARG A 201 15.30 25.78 9.84
C ARG A 201 15.28 27.29 9.53
N PRO A 202 15.72 28.15 10.44
CA PRO A 202 15.99 29.55 10.10
C PRO A 202 17.14 29.61 9.08
N GLU A 203 17.19 30.66 8.27
CA GLU A 203 18.34 30.90 7.39
C GLU A 203 19.63 31.05 8.21
N GLU A 204 20.74 30.47 7.74
CA GLU A 204 22.06 30.41 8.42
C GLU A 204 22.69 31.78 8.74
N ASN A 205 22.12 32.88 8.26
CA ASN A 205 22.59 34.24 8.51
C ASN A 205 22.02 34.89 9.78
N ALA A 206 21.20 34.18 10.56
CA ALA A 206 20.69 34.69 11.85
C ALA A 206 21.77 34.56 12.94
N SER A 207 22.05 35.64 13.67
CA SER A 207 22.96 35.61 14.80
C SER A 207 22.47 34.60 15.86
N PRO A 208 23.34 33.98 16.69
CA PRO A 208 22.93 33.00 17.72
C PRO A 208 21.87 33.53 18.71
N SER A 209 21.74 34.85 18.81
CA SER A 209 20.78 35.57 19.65
C SER A 209 19.43 35.84 18.95
N GLU A 210 19.30 35.49 17.67
CA GLU A 210 18.17 35.81 16.78
C GLU A 210 17.53 34.55 16.18
N LEU A 211 17.69 33.37 16.81
CA LEU A 211 16.90 32.20 16.42
C LEU A 211 15.41 32.58 16.55
N PRO A 212 14.64 32.69 15.45
CA PRO A 212 13.23 33.01 15.57
C PRO A 212 12.52 31.83 16.26
N PRO A 213 11.47 32.09 17.05
CA PRO A 213 10.64 31.05 17.70
C PRO A 213 9.89 30.12 16.71
N SER A 214 10.21 30.17 15.41
CA SER A 214 9.50 29.52 14.30
C SER A 214 10.28 28.37 13.62
N SER A 215 11.34 27.86 14.25
CA SER A 215 12.10 26.70 13.74
C SER A 215 11.68 25.39 14.39
N GLY A 216 11.74 24.30 13.63
CA GLY A 216 11.42 22.96 14.12
C GLY A 216 9.94 22.55 13.97
N TYR A 217 9.62 21.40 14.53
CA TYR A 217 8.27 20.86 14.64
C TYR A 217 7.49 21.61 15.73
N ARG A 218 6.27 22.08 15.38
CA ARG A 218 5.44 22.95 16.23
C ARG A 218 4.14 22.30 16.69
N GLY A 219 3.89 21.05 16.29
CA GLY A 219 2.67 20.36 16.68
C GLY A 219 2.65 20.06 18.18
N PRO A 220 1.45 19.99 18.79
CA PRO A 220 1.30 19.82 20.23
C PRO A 220 1.62 18.40 20.71
N GLU A 221 1.71 17.42 19.81
CA GLU A 221 1.78 16.00 20.13
C GLU A 221 2.81 15.26 19.28
N ASN A 222 3.25 14.09 19.74
CA ASN A 222 4.07 13.23 18.90
C ASN A 222 3.17 12.63 17.80
N GLN A 223 3.63 12.68 16.56
CA GLN A 223 2.87 12.22 15.40
C GLN A 223 3.67 11.20 14.57
N LEU A 224 2.96 10.40 13.78
CA LEU A 224 3.53 9.55 12.74
C LEU A 224 2.96 9.97 11.39
N TYR A 225 3.51 11.04 10.84
CA TYR A 225 3.07 11.54 9.55
C TYR A 225 3.25 10.47 8.47
N ARG A 226 2.23 10.30 7.64
CA ARG A 226 2.28 9.52 6.41
C ARG A 226 2.06 10.43 5.23
N VAL A 227 2.98 10.42 4.28
CA VAL A 227 2.79 10.99 2.94
C VAL A 227 2.59 9.83 1.98
N GLU A 228 1.47 9.78 1.28
CA GLU A 228 1.09 8.67 0.39
C GLU A 228 0.76 9.19 -1.01
N VAL A 229 1.30 8.54 -2.04
CA VAL A 229 0.89 8.74 -3.44
C VAL A 229 -0.53 8.22 -3.61
N HIS A 230 -1.46 9.11 -3.94
CA HIS A 230 -2.86 8.76 -4.12
C HIS A 230 -3.17 8.37 -5.56
N ARG A 231 -2.93 9.27 -6.51
CA ARG A 231 -2.91 8.96 -7.94
C ARG A 231 -1.46 8.72 -8.36
N GLY A 232 -1.21 7.59 -9.01
CA GLY A 232 0.10 7.30 -9.60
C GLY A 232 0.33 8.10 -10.88
N GLY A 233 1.53 7.97 -11.45
CA GLY A 233 1.87 8.60 -12.72
C GLY A 233 3.27 9.21 -12.71
N THR A 234 3.45 10.22 -13.56
CA THR A 234 4.61 11.12 -13.52
C THR A 234 4.30 12.33 -12.64
N ALA A 235 5.27 13.22 -12.40
CA ALA A 235 5.03 14.45 -11.65
C ALA A 235 3.90 15.35 -12.22
N GLU A 236 3.52 15.19 -13.49
CA GLU A 236 2.43 15.95 -14.11
C GLU A 236 1.03 15.45 -13.70
N THR A 237 0.92 14.17 -13.36
CA THR A 237 -0.37 13.49 -13.11
C THR A 237 -0.49 12.97 -11.68
N ALA A 238 0.64 12.65 -11.05
CA ALA A 238 0.68 12.09 -9.72
C ALA A 238 0.22 13.09 -8.67
N THR A 239 -0.53 12.58 -7.72
CA THR A 239 -1.01 13.33 -6.57
C THR A 239 -0.63 12.60 -5.28
N PHE A 240 -0.60 13.33 -4.19
CA PHE A 240 -0.35 12.80 -2.87
C PHE A 240 -1.38 13.30 -1.87
N LYS A 241 -1.51 12.55 -0.79
CA LYS A 241 -2.28 12.89 0.40
C LYS A 241 -1.41 12.63 1.61
N TRP A 242 -1.74 13.24 2.73
CA TRP A 242 -1.02 12.98 3.96
C TRP A 242 -1.93 12.90 5.17
N SER A 243 -1.45 12.24 6.22
CA SER A 243 -2.13 12.10 7.51
C SER A 243 -1.13 12.25 8.67
N ARG A 244 -1.59 12.77 9.81
CA ARG A 244 -0.84 12.87 11.07
C ARG A 244 -0.66 11.53 11.76
N GLU A 245 -1.67 10.65 11.66
CA GLU A 245 -1.75 9.38 12.38
C GLU A 245 -1.57 8.16 11.45
N ASN A 246 -0.65 8.23 10.48
CA ASN A 246 -0.41 7.17 9.49
C ASN A 246 -1.65 6.74 8.68
N GLY A 247 -2.65 7.63 8.57
CA GLY A 247 -3.95 7.33 7.95
C GLY A 247 -4.73 6.25 8.70
N SER A 248 -4.53 6.10 10.01
CA SER A 248 -5.15 5.02 10.82
C SER A 248 -6.61 5.25 11.19
N VAL A 249 -7.10 6.48 11.07
CA VAL A 249 -8.50 6.83 11.35
C VAL A 249 -9.41 6.26 10.27
N VAL A 250 -10.18 5.25 10.67
CA VAL A 250 -11.13 4.51 9.84
C VAL A 250 -12.51 4.59 10.48
N LEU A 251 -13.51 4.94 9.68
CA LEU A 251 -14.91 5.09 10.09
C LEU A 251 -15.76 4.10 9.29
N PRO A 252 -16.19 3.00 9.90
CA PRO A 252 -17.05 2.01 9.26
C PRO A 252 -18.30 2.60 8.64
N VAL A 253 -18.59 2.24 7.38
CA VAL A 253 -19.77 2.69 6.64
C VAL A 253 -20.88 1.66 6.75
N ARG A 254 -22.07 2.12 7.15
CA ARG A 254 -23.31 1.31 7.17
C ARG A 254 -24.09 1.43 5.88
N ALA A 255 -24.20 2.66 5.36
CA ALA A 255 -24.94 2.94 4.14
C ALA A 255 -24.44 4.23 3.49
N VAL A 256 -24.57 4.29 2.17
CA VAL A 256 -24.33 5.49 1.36
C VAL A 256 -25.63 5.85 0.65
N SER A 257 -26.09 7.09 0.78
CA SER A 257 -27.32 7.59 0.17
C SER A 257 -27.11 9.00 -0.37
N GLY A 258 -26.77 9.09 -1.66
CA GLY A 258 -26.34 10.33 -2.26
C GLY A 258 -25.05 10.84 -1.59
N VAL A 259 -25.02 12.12 -1.24
CA VAL A 259 -23.92 12.75 -0.51
C VAL A 259 -23.85 12.34 0.97
N SER A 260 -24.88 11.70 1.51
CA SER A 260 -24.97 11.34 2.93
C SER A 260 -24.42 9.94 3.18
N VAL A 261 -23.48 9.82 4.12
CA VAL A 261 -22.86 8.54 4.52
C VAL A 261 -23.18 8.27 5.98
N GLU A 262 -23.85 7.15 6.25
CA GLU A 262 -24.14 6.66 7.60
C GLU A 262 -23.00 5.78 8.10
N LEU A 263 -22.52 6.07 9.31
CA LEU A 263 -21.36 5.45 9.91
C LEU A 263 -21.74 4.64 11.15
N GLU A 264 -20.91 3.67 11.53
CA GLU A 264 -21.07 2.97 12.81
C GLU A 264 -20.60 3.82 14.00
N THR A 265 -19.62 4.68 13.77
CA THR A 265 -19.06 5.62 14.75
C THR A 265 -18.52 6.86 14.01
N LEU A 266 -18.55 8.02 14.67
CA LEU A 266 -17.91 9.25 14.19
C LEU A 266 -16.44 9.36 14.64
N GLY A 267 -15.93 8.32 15.29
CA GLY A 267 -14.61 8.30 15.89
C GLY A 267 -14.66 8.27 17.41
N ARG A 268 -13.49 8.16 18.02
CA ARG A 268 -13.37 7.97 19.48
C ARG A 268 -13.39 9.27 20.26
N ASP A 269 -12.74 10.28 19.69
CA ASP A 269 -12.54 11.61 20.26
C ASP A 269 -12.31 12.62 19.13
N ASP A 270 -12.18 13.90 19.49
CA ASP A 270 -11.96 15.01 18.56
C ASP A 270 -10.68 14.86 17.71
N LYS A 271 -9.75 13.96 18.06
CA LYS A 271 -8.49 13.74 17.32
C LYS A 271 -8.55 12.52 16.43
N LEU A 272 -9.22 11.46 16.87
CA LEU A 272 -9.40 10.20 16.16
C LEU A 272 -10.84 10.06 15.61
N GLY A 273 -11.46 11.19 15.29
CA GLY A 273 -12.76 11.27 14.66
C GLY A 273 -12.76 12.08 13.37
N VAL A 274 -13.93 12.52 12.96
CA VAL A 274 -14.12 13.32 11.75
C VAL A 274 -14.75 14.65 12.09
N ASP A 275 -14.23 15.70 11.47
CA ASP A 275 -14.75 17.05 11.58
C ASP A 275 -15.12 17.62 10.20
N THR A 276 -15.92 18.68 10.21
CA THR A 276 -16.23 19.41 8.98
C THR A 276 -14.96 20.03 8.40
N GLY A 277 -14.74 19.85 7.10
CA GLY A 277 -13.53 20.27 6.40
C GLY A 277 -12.45 19.19 6.31
N ASP A 278 -12.61 18.06 6.99
CA ASP A 278 -11.73 16.92 6.81
C ASP A 278 -11.90 16.30 5.41
N VAL A 279 -10.80 15.77 4.89
CA VAL A 279 -10.81 15.03 3.63
C VAL A 279 -10.90 13.55 3.95
N VAL A 280 -11.81 12.84 3.29
CA VAL A 280 -12.06 11.41 3.47
C VAL A 280 -11.99 10.68 2.13
N GLU A 281 -11.56 9.43 2.19
CA GLU A 281 -11.57 8.48 1.08
C GLU A 281 -12.55 7.36 1.41
N LEU A 282 -13.50 7.09 0.51
CA LEU A 282 -14.39 5.95 0.63
C LEU A 282 -13.69 4.70 0.08
N VAL A 283 -13.56 3.68 0.92
CA VAL A 283 -12.75 2.48 0.66
C VAL A 283 -13.53 1.24 1.09
N ASP A 284 -13.27 0.11 0.45
CA ASP A 284 -13.79 -1.22 0.77
C ASP A 284 -12.72 -2.30 0.46
N ASP A 285 -13.00 -3.56 0.76
CA ASP A 285 -12.04 -4.66 0.50
C ASP A 285 -11.59 -4.72 -0.96
N ALA A 286 -12.54 -4.55 -1.90
CA ALA A 286 -12.27 -4.61 -3.32
C ALA A 286 -11.28 -3.52 -3.77
N THR A 287 -11.48 -2.29 -3.33
CA THR A 287 -10.61 -1.16 -3.67
C THR A 287 -9.25 -1.22 -2.99
N VAL A 288 -9.16 -1.75 -1.76
CA VAL A 288 -7.87 -2.01 -1.09
C VAL A 288 -7.06 -3.00 -1.91
N CYS A 289 -7.67 -4.12 -2.29
CA CYS A 289 -6.98 -5.17 -3.03
C CYS A 289 -6.65 -4.77 -4.47
N ARG A 290 -7.57 -4.07 -5.16
CA ARG A 290 -7.32 -3.55 -6.51
C ARG A 290 -6.35 -2.37 -6.54
N GLY A 291 -6.14 -1.69 -5.41
CA GLY A 291 -5.10 -0.67 -5.29
C GLY A 291 -3.68 -1.21 -5.43
N ALA A 292 -3.49 -2.51 -5.25
CA ALA A 292 -2.32 -3.19 -5.76
C ALA A 292 -2.42 -3.27 -7.29
N SER A 293 -1.74 -2.37 -7.99
CA SER A 293 -1.66 -2.40 -9.46
C SER A 293 -0.24 -2.46 -9.96
N ASP A 294 -0.03 -3.21 -11.03
CA ASP A 294 1.22 -3.27 -11.80
C ASP A 294 1.23 -2.26 -12.96
N ARG A 295 0.32 -1.28 -12.92
CA ARG A 295 0.30 -0.09 -13.77
C ARG A 295 0.51 1.15 -12.90
N HIS A 296 1.17 2.15 -13.44
CA HIS A 296 1.46 3.40 -12.70
C HIS A 296 0.41 4.49 -12.93
N ASP A 297 -0.33 4.43 -14.02
CA ASP A 297 -1.32 5.42 -14.46
C ASP A 297 -2.76 5.04 -14.12
N GLU A 298 -2.94 4.04 -13.25
CA GLU A 298 -4.26 3.54 -12.92
C GLU A 298 -5.12 4.52 -12.14
N ASP A 299 -6.41 4.42 -12.42
CA ASP A 299 -7.46 5.21 -11.82
C ASP A 299 -7.51 5.05 -10.29
N CYS A 300 -7.81 6.13 -9.59
CA CYS A 300 -7.93 6.16 -8.13
C CYS A 300 -9.28 6.74 -7.71
N SER A 301 -9.81 6.27 -6.58
CA SER A 301 -11.03 6.82 -5.99
C SER A 301 -10.92 8.32 -5.76
N ARG A 302 -12.02 9.04 -5.92
CA ARG A 302 -12.13 10.44 -5.52
C ARG A 302 -11.96 10.59 -4.01
N LEU A 303 -11.37 11.71 -3.60
CA LEU A 303 -11.38 12.20 -2.23
C LEU A 303 -12.54 13.18 -2.04
N TYR A 304 -13.20 13.09 -0.88
CA TYR A 304 -14.36 13.89 -0.55
C TYR A 304 -14.06 14.79 0.64
N THR A 305 -14.69 15.95 0.66
CA THR A 305 -14.65 16.86 1.82
C THR A 305 -15.91 16.67 2.64
N VAL A 306 -15.75 16.56 3.95
CA VAL A 306 -16.91 16.55 4.87
C VAL A 306 -17.46 17.97 4.99
N THR A 307 -18.70 18.18 4.58
CA THR A 307 -19.38 19.48 4.57
C THR A 307 -20.32 19.68 5.77
N GLY A 308 -20.74 18.59 6.40
CA GLY A 308 -21.59 18.61 7.58
C GLY A 308 -21.59 17.28 8.31
N ILE A 309 -21.95 17.32 9.60
CA ILE A 309 -22.01 16.15 10.48
C ILE A 309 -23.31 16.19 11.29
N ASP A 310 -24.05 15.07 11.26
CA ASP A 310 -25.14 14.78 12.18
C ASP A 310 -24.64 13.82 13.26
N TYR A 311 -24.31 14.40 14.42
CA TYR A 311 -23.83 13.65 15.58
C TYR A 311 -24.87 12.70 16.18
N ALA A 312 -26.17 13.01 16.05
CA ALA A 312 -27.23 12.16 16.60
C ALA A 312 -27.49 10.94 15.71
N GLY A 313 -27.39 11.13 14.39
CA GLY A 313 -27.57 10.09 13.38
C GLY A 313 -26.32 9.31 13.00
N PHE A 314 -25.13 9.70 13.49
CA PHE A 314 -23.83 9.17 13.03
C PHE A 314 -23.67 9.30 11.51
N ARG A 315 -23.97 10.48 10.96
CA ARG A 315 -23.90 10.74 9.52
C ARG A 315 -22.94 11.87 9.19
N VAL A 316 -22.28 11.73 8.04
CA VAL A 316 -21.48 12.78 7.43
C VAL A 316 -22.03 13.11 6.04
N GLU A 317 -22.01 14.39 5.69
CA GLU A 317 -22.39 14.89 4.38
C GLU A 317 -21.12 15.20 3.58
N LEU A 318 -21.01 14.65 2.38
CA LEU A 318 -19.88 14.83 1.47
C LEU A 318 -20.11 15.98 0.48
N ASP A 319 -19.04 16.49 -0.12
CA ASP A 319 -19.07 17.53 -1.16
C ASP A 319 -19.43 17.01 -2.57
N GLY A 320 -19.67 15.71 -2.72
CA GLY A 320 -20.10 15.06 -3.95
C GLY A 320 -20.69 13.69 -3.68
N ASP A 321 -21.56 13.22 -4.58
CA ASP A 321 -22.16 11.88 -4.48
C ASP A 321 -21.10 10.82 -4.85
N PRO A 322 -20.85 9.80 -4.02
CA PRO A 322 -19.99 8.68 -4.39
C PRO A 322 -20.44 7.93 -5.65
N ALA A 323 -21.72 8.03 -6.04
CA ALA A 323 -22.23 7.53 -7.33
C ALA A 323 -21.50 8.11 -8.55
N ASP A 324 -21.06 9.37 -8.42
CA ASP A 324 -20.50 10.16 -9.51
C ASP A 324 -18.97 10.01 -9.59
N ASP A 325 -18.37 9.11 -8.78
CA ASP A 325 -16.95 8.77 -8.91
C ASP A 325 -16.71 8.17 -10.31
N PRO A 326 -15.87 8.79 -11.15
CA PRO A 326 -15.68 8.35 -12.53
C PRO A 326 -14.97 7.00 -12.65
N TYR A 327 -14.34 6.53 -11.57
CA TYR A 327 -13.48 5.35 -11.56
C TYR A 327 -14.00 4.25 -10.63
N GLN A 328 -14.73 4.63 -9.57
CA GLN A 328 -15.12 3.76 -8.48
C GLN A 328 -16.57 4.00 -7.99
N PRO A 329 -17.58 4.05 -8.88
CA PRO A 329 -18.95 4.45 -8.53
C PRO A 329 -19.71 3.47 -7.63
N ASN A 330 -19.18 2.25 -7.46
CA ASN A 330 -19.81 1.17 -6.70
C ASN A 330 -19.26 1.00 -5.27
N VAL A 331 -18.22 1.75 -4.90
CA VAL A 331 -17.61 1.63 -3.57
C VAL A 331 -18.60 2.08 -2.49
N GLY A 332 -18.64 1.36 -1.37
CA GLY A 332 -19.57 1.67 -0.28
C GLY A 332 -20.98 1.09 -0.46
N ARG A 333 -21.32 0.55 -1.64
CA ARG A 333 -22.66 0.02 -1.94
C ARG A 333 -22.81 -1.47 -1.70
N VAL A 334 -21.69 -2.20 -1.68
CA VAL A 334 -21.65 -3.63 -1.41
C VAL A 334 -21.24 -3.86 0.04
N ALA A 335 -22.21 -4.03 0.94
CA ALA A 335 -21.95 -4.21 2.37
C ALA A 335 -21.01 -5.39 2.68
N ALA A 336 -21.03 -6.44 1.86
CA ALA A 336 -20.13 -7.59 1.99
C ALA A 336 -18.64 -7.23 1.81
N HIS A 337 -18.31 -6.10 1.18
CA HIS A 337 -16.94 -5.61 1.03
C HIS A 337 -16.48 -4.73 2.21
N ARG A 338 -17.26 -4.65 3.30
CA ARG A 338 -16.90 -3.94 4.55
C ARG A 338 -16.41 -2.51 4.32
N PRO A 339 -17.24 -1.64 3.73
CA PRO A 339 -16.82 -0.30 3.38
C PRO A 339 -16.53 0.57 4.62
N PHE A 340 -15.65 1.54 4.46
CA PHE A 340 -15.29 2.51 5.48
C PHE A 340 -14.79 3.83 4.85
N LEU A 341 -14.89 4.92 5.60
CA LEU A 341 -14.20 6.17 5.29
C LEU A 341 -12.83 6.17 5.97
N ARG A 342 -11.80 6.61 5.24
CA ARG A 342 -10.46 6.88 5.80
C ARG A 342 -10.18 8.36 5.79
N ARG A 343 -9.78 8.93 6.93
CA ARG A 343 -9.48 10.36 7.06
C ARG A 343 -8.07 10.70 6.58
N TRP A 344 -7.94 11.88 5.97
CA TRP A 344 -6.70 12.51 5.54
C TRP A 344 -6.64 13.97 6.00
N ASP A 345 -5.45 14.45 6.36
CA ASP A 345 -5.27 15.67 7.14
C ASP A 345 -4.86 16.90 6.32
N HIS A 346 -4.72 16.75 5.01
CA HIS A 346 -4.26 17.81 4.11
C HIS A 346 -5.29 18.94 3.92
N GLY A 347 -6.57 18.67 4.12
CA GLY A 347 -7.66 19.61 3.86
C GLY A 347 -7.81 19.95 2.37
N THR A 348 -8.84 20.71 2.01
CA THR A 348 -9.13 21.08 0.61
C THR A 348 -8.15 22.12 0.03
N SER A 349 -7.60 23.00 0.86
CA SER A 349 -6.73 24.10 0.42
C SER A 349 -5.25 23.99 0.83
N GLY A 350 -4.83 22.86 1.42
CA GLY A 350 -3.49 22.68 1.98
C GLY A 350 -3.25 23.60 3.20
N ARG A 351 -3.09 23.03 4.39
CA ARG A 351 -3.12 23.80 5.66
C ARG A 351 -2.05 24.90 5.79
N GLU A 352 -0.85 24.77 5.22
CA GLU A 352 0.22 25.81 5.33
C GLU A 352 0.97 26.17 4.01
N GLY A 353 0.49 25.73 2.85
CA GLY A 353 1.26 25.80 1.58
C GLY A 353 0.60 26.52 0.40
N GLY A 354 -0.68 26.88 0.49
CA GLY A 354 -1.42 27.47 -0.64
C GLY A 354 -1.59 26.52 -1.83
N TYR A 355 -1.40 25.22 -1.63
CA TYR A 355 -1.67 24.19 -2.63
C TYR A 355 -3.14 23.75 -2.49
N SER A 356 -3.97 24.10 -3.46
CA SER A 356 -5.33 23.57 -3.55
C SER A 356 -5.29 22.11 -4.00
N GLY A 357 -5.87 21.21 -3.20
CA GLY A 357 -6.12 19.84 -3.63
C GLY A 357 -7.25 19.83 -4.67
N GLY A 358 -7.13 18.94 -5.66
CA GLY A 358 -8.28 18.58 -6.49
C GLY A 358 -9.07 17.43 -5.87
N GLU A 359 -10.06 16.93 -6.60
CA GLU A 359 -10.85 15.74 -6.25
C GLU A 359 -9.97 14.47 -6.09
N PHE A 360 -8.70 14.53 -6.46
CA PHE A 360 -7.72 13.44 -6.35
C PHE A 360 -6.49 13.83 -5.50
N GLY A 361 -6.61 14.79 -4.58
CA GLY A 361 -5.54 15.15 -3.64
C GLY A 361 -4.60 16.26 -4.12
N LEU A 362 -3.45 16.39 -3.46
CA LEU A 362 -2.46 17.46 -3.72
C LEU A 362 -1.54 17.08 -4.88
N PRO A 363 -1.25 17.99 -5.82
CA PRO A 363 -0.35 17.67 -6.93
C PRO A 363 1.09 17.44 -6.45
N VAL A 364 1.75 16.42 -6.97
CA VAL A 364 3.19 16.23 -6.77
C VAL A 364 3.94 17.35 -7.51
N ARG A 365 4.90 17.98 -6.83
CA ARG A 365 5.79 18.98 -7.44
C ARG A 365 7.22 18.67 -7.06
N GLU A 366 8.04 18.38 -8.07
CA GLU A 366 9.43 18.00 -7.91
C GLU A 366 10.34 19.22 -7.79
N GLY A 367 11.43 19.09 -7.04
CA GLY A 367 12.45 20.13 -6.96
C GLY A 367 12.16 21.28 -5.99
N GLU A 368 10.96 21.33 -5.39
CA GLU A 368 10.59 22.33 -4.39
C GLU A 368 10.17 21.73 -3.03
N TRP A 369 10.40 22.47 -1.95
CA TRP A 369 9.96 22.07 -0.60
C TRP A 369 8.47 22.41 -0.44
N LEU A 370 7.66 21.38 -0.26
CA LEU A 370 6.22 21.46 -0.02
C LEU A 370 5.95 21.46 1.48
N ARG A 371 5.23 22.49 1.94
CA ARG A 371 4.75 22.56 3.32
C ARG A 371 3.51 21.69 3.50
N ILE A 372 3.54 20.82 4.51
CA ILE A 372 2.35 20.10 4.96
C ILE A 372 1.70 20.90 6.10
N GLU A 373 2.34 20.92 7.28
CA GLU A 373 1.92 21.66 8.47
C GLU A 373 2.99 21.63 9.56
N ASP A 374 2.78 22.39 10.65
CA ASP A 374 3.56 22.35 11.89
C ASP A 374 5.07 22.48 11.70
N GLY A 375 5.49 23.14 10.62
CA GLY A 375 6.89 23.30 10.26
C GLY A 375 7.54 22.09 9.58
N VAL A 376 6.78 21.03 9.28
CA VAL A 376 7.23 19.87 8.49
C VAL A 376 7.13 20.19 6.99
N GLU A 377 8.22 19.91 6.29
CA GLU A 377 8.34 20.10 4.84
C GLU A 377 8.80 18.81 4.18
N ILE A 378 8.30 18.55 2.98
CA ILE A 378 8.69 17.42 2.14
C ILE A 378 9.21 17.89 0.80
N TRP A 379 10.08 17.11 0.18
CA TRP A 379 10.68 17.44 -1.10
C TRP A 379 10.72 16.18 -1.97
N PHE A 380 10.02 16.22 -3.10
CA PHE A 380 10.11 15.18 -4.12
C PHE A 380 11.33 15.45 -4.99
N GLU A 381 12.20 14.46 -5.11
CA GLU A 381 13.42 14.61 -5.89
C GLU A 381 13.09 14.79 -7.38
N PRO A 382 13.62 15.78 -8.09
CA PRO A 382 13.48 15.86 -9.53
C PRO A 382 14.33 14.78 -10.21
N SER A 383 13.97 14.40 -11.43
CA SER A 383 14.84 13.58 -12.27
C SER A 383 15.33 14.35 -13.49
N GLN A 384 16.63 14.27 -13.77
CA GLN A 384 17.27 15.01 -14.86
C GLN A 384 17.29 14.26 -16.19
N GLU A 385 17.15 12.92 -16.18
CA GLU A 385 17.29 12.07 -17.38
C GLU A 385 15.98 11.42 -17.82
N SER A 386 15.11 11.03 -16.87
CA SER A 386 13.84 10.37 -17.16
C SER A 386 12.82 10.67 -16.06
N PRO A 387 11.55 10.99 -16.37
CA PRO A 387 10.55 11.33 -15.36
C PRO A 387 10.46 10.25 -14.28
N ARG A 388 10.30 10.65 -13.02
CA ARG A 388 10.04 9.68 -11.96
C ARG A 388 8.67 9.08 -12.10
N VAL A 389 8.57 7.81 -11.74
CA VAL A 389 7.30 7.10 -11.64
C VAL A 389 6.88 7.04 -10.18
N TYR A 390 5.67 7.53 -9.93
CA TYR A 390 4.95 7.47 -8.67
C TYR A 390 3.93 6.35 -8.75
N ARG A 391 4.05 5.35 -7.88
CA ARG A 391 3.08 4.25 -7.80
C ARG A 391 2.03 4.57 -6.76
N ARG A 392 0.75 4.38 -7.08
CA ARG A 392 -0.34 4.50 -6.10
C ARG A 392 -0.05 3.66 -4.86
N GLY A 393 -0.27 4.25 -3.68
CA GLY A 393 -0.03 3.61 -2.39
C GLY A 393 1.42 3.62 -1.92
N ASP A 394 2.40 4.07 -2.73
CA ASP A 394 3.76 4.34 -2.24
C ASP A 394 3.70 5.40 -1.14
N TYR A 395 4.37 5.17 -0.01
CA TYR A 395 4.31 6.09 1.13
C TYR A 395 5.61 6.26 1.90
N TRP A 396 5.68 7.37 2.64
CA TRP A 396 6.75 7.67 3.59
C TRP A 396 6.21 7.95 4.97
N LEU A 397 6.88 7.40 5.98
CA LEU A 397 6.59 7.68 7.39
C LEU A 397 7.60 8.70 7.93
N ILE A 398 7.10 9.70 8.64
CA ILE A 398 7.89 10.79 9.19
C ILE A 398 7.49 10.96 10.67
N PRO A 399 8.15 10.27 11.61
CA PRO A 399 7.86 10.44 13.04
C PRO A 399 8.25 11.84 13.49
N ALA A 400 7.33 12.57 14.10
CA ALA A 400 7.57 13.90 14.68
C ALA A 400 7.57 13.84 16.21
N ARG A 401 8.45 14.61 16.84
CA ARG A 401 8.63 14.60 18.30
C ARG A 401 8.58 16.01 18.87
N VAL A 402 7.68 16.21 19.83
CA VAL A 402 7.53 17.49 20.54
C VAL A 402 8.79 17.80 21.35
N LEU A 403 9.31 16.80 22.06
CA LEU A 403 10.45 16.96 22.98
C LEU A 403 11.71 17.48 22.28
N THR A 404 11.95 17.04 21.03
CA THR A 404 13.11 17.46 20.24
C THR A 404 12.80 18.62 19.30
N SER A 405 11.52 19.02 19.20
CA SER A 405 11.03 19.97 18.20
C SER A 405 11.54 19.64 16.78
N ASP A 406 11.62 18.35 16.43
CA ASP A 406 12.17 17.88 15.16
C ASP A 406 11.47 16.58 14.71
N ILE A 407 11.72 16.18 13.48
CA ILE A 407 11.33 14.88 12.93
C ILE A 407 12.49 13.87 13.02
N GLU A 408 12.16 12.60 13.19
CA GLU A 408 13.10 11.47 13.15
C GLU A 408 13.42 11.10 11.68
N TRP A 409 13.86 12.07 10.87
CA TRP A 409 14.28 11.83 9.49
C TRP A 409 15.80 11.62 9.38
N PRO A 410 16.28 10.61 8.64
CA PRO A 410 17.71 10.37 8.51
C PRO A 410 18.46 11.51 7.82
N ARG A 411 19.61 11.91 8.37
CA ARG A 411 20.44 13.00 7.87
C ARG A 411 21.82 12.51 7.42
N GLY A 412 22.37 13.18 6.40
CA GLY A 412 23.72 12.96 5.91
C GLY A 412 24.77 13.55 6.85
N ARG A 413 26.05 13.37 6.49
CA ARG A 413 27.19 13.85 7.31
C ARG A 413 27.20 15.38 7.50
N GLN A 414 26.64 16.13 6.56
CA GLN A 414 26.55 17.59 6.63
C GLN A 414 25.18 18.06 7.16
N GLY A 415 24.39 17.15 7.74
CA GLY A 415 23.09 17.48 8.33
C GLY A 415 21.95 17.67 7.32
N GLN A 416 22.19 17.45 6.03
CA GLN A 416 21.14 17.48 5.00
C GLN A 416 20.20 16.28 5.13
N PRO A 417 18.89 16.44 4.90
CA PRO A 417 17.96 15.31 4.91
C PRO A 417 18.29 14.33 3.77
N LEU A 418 18.35 13.04 4.10
CA LEU A 418 18.62 11.99 3.10
C LEU A 418 17.37 11.71 2.26
N ARG A 419 17.58 11.40 0.99
CA ARG A 419 16.53 10.97 0.06
C ARG A 419 16.19 9.51 0.36
N ARG A 420 14.90 9.20 0.50
CA ARG A 420 14.41 7.87 0.86
C ARG A 420 13.44 7.35 -0.19
N ARG A 421 13.59 6.07 -0.53
CA ARG A 421 12.56 5.31 -1.25
C ARG A 421 11.31 5.19 -0.38
N PRO A 422 10.12 4.97 -0.97
CA PRO A 422 8.92 4.61 -0.24
C PRO A 422 9.16 3.44 0.73
N HIS A 423 8.50 3.47 1.88
CA HIS A 423 8.60 2.40 2.91
C HIS A 423 7.77 1.15 2.56
N GLY A 424 6.82 1.27 1.62
CA GLY A 424 5.96 0.19 1.16
C GLY A 424 4.93 0.71 0.16
N VAL A 425 4.07 -0.12 -0.42
CA VAL A 425 3.95 -1.59 -0.23
C VAL A 425 4.97 -2.34 -1.12
N PRO A 426 5.77 -3.27 -0.57
CA PRO A 426 6.64 -4.12 -1.39
C PRO A 426 5.80 -5.21 -2.08
N TYR A 427 5.91 -5.28 -3.41
CA TYR A 427 5.28 -6.32 -4.21
C TYR A 427 6.33 -7.32 -4.70
N HIS A 428 5.98 -8.59 -4.61
CA HIS A 428 6.78 -9.73 -5.01
C HIS A 428 6.08 -10.47 -6.14
N TYR A 429 6.85 -11.07 -7.05
CA TYR A 429 6.31 -11.61 -8.29
C TYR A 429 6.87 -12.99 -8.60
N ALA A 430 5.99 -13.91 -9.01
CA ALA A 430 6.36 -15.25 -9.45
C ALA A 430 5.68 -15.59 -10.77
N PRO A 431 6.44 -15.99 -11.82
CA PRO A 431 5.81 -16.51 -13.04
C PRO A 431 5.13 -17.86 -12.74
N LEU A 432 3.94 -18.06 -13.29
CA LEU A 432 3.20 -19.32 -13.17
C LEU A 432 3.20 -20.08 -14.51
N ALA A 433 2.71 -19.45 -15.57
CA ALA A 433 2.64 -20.08 -16.88
C ALA A 433 2.71 -19.06 -18.02
N PHE A 434 3.06 -19.54 -19.21
CA PHE A 434 2.82 -18.85 -20.47
C PHE A 434 1.65 -19.54 -21.18
N VAL A 435 0.75 -18.73 -21.74
CA VAL A 435 -0.43 -19.20 -22.48
C VAL A 435 -0.47 -18.49 -23.84
N ASP A 436 -0.61 -19.26 -24.92
CA ASP A 436 -0.77 -18.75 -26.28
C ASP A 436 -2.02 -19.37 -26.94
N PRO A 437 -3.15 -18.64 -26.99
CA PRO A 437 -4.34 -19.07 -27.70
C PRO A 437 -4.10 -19.14 -29.21
N GLN A 438 -4.27 -20.32 -29.83
CA GLN A 438 -4.03 -20.53 -31.27
C GLN A 438 -5.31 -20.47 -32.12
N GLY A 439 -6.46 -20.21 -31.48
CA GLY A 439 -7.77 -20.10 -32.10
C GLY A 439 -8.60 -21.38 -31.94
N GLY A 440 -9.92 -21.22 -31.77
CA GLY A 440 -10.78 -22.33 -31.32
C GLY A 440 -10.41 -22.77 -29.89
N ASP A 441 -10.46 -24.07 -29.63
CA ASP A 441 -10.10 -24.66 -28.33
C ASP A 441 -8.60 -25.03 -28.21
N GLU A 442 -7.77 -24.68 -29.22
CA GLU A 442 -6.34 -24.97 -29.21
C GLU A 442 -5.53 -23.84 -28.57
N PHE A 443 -4.62 -24.22 -27.66
CA PHE A 443 -3.70 -23.31 -26.99
C PHE A 443 -2.38 -24.01 -26.66
N GLN A 444 -1.31 -23.22 -26.56
CA GLN A 444 -0.06 -23.66 -25.97
C GLN A 444 0.00 -23.20 -24.51
N LEU A 445 0.27 -24.13 -23.59
CA LEU A 445 0.54 -23.83 -22.18
C LEU A 445 1.95 -24.31 -21.82
N VAL A 446 2.74 -23.43 -21.21
CA VAL A 446 4.09 -23.73 -20.73
C VAL A 446 4.17 -23.37 -19.25
N ASP A 447 4.44 -24.37 -18.41
CA ASP A 447 4.68 -24.17 -16.98
C ASP A 447 6.04 -23.48 -16.76
N LEU A 448 6.03 -22.39 -15.99
CA LEU A 448 7.20 -21.57 -15.70
C LEU A 448 7.65 -21.66 -14.24
N ARG A 449 6.90 -22.39 -13.40
CA ARG A 449 7.18 -22.51 -11.98
C ARG A 449 8.41 -23.38 -11.76
N VAL A 450 9.19 -23.07 -10.73
CA VAL A 450 10.36 -23.86 -10.36
C VAL A 450 10.00 -24.81 -9.22
N PRO A 451 10.08 -26.14 -9.39
CA PRO A 451 9.88 -27.07 -8.28
C PRO A 451 11.06 -26.97 -7.31
N PHE A 452 10.84 -27.30 -6.04
CA PHE A 452 11.93 -27.43 -5.08
C PHE A 452 12.97 -28.42 -5.61
N PRO A 453 14.27 -28.12 -5.44
CA PRO A 453 15.30 -29.10 -5.76
C PRO A 453 15.05 -30.35 -4.92
N HIS A 454 14.89 -31.51 -5.57
CA HIS A 454 14.79 -32.79 -4.87
C HIS A 454 15.99 -32.92 -3.94
N ARG A 455 15.74 -32.91 -2.63
CA ARG A 455 16.77 -33.23 -1.65
C ARG A 455 17.05 -34.72 -1.80
N ARG A 456 18.23 -35.05 -2.34
CA ARG A 456 18.77 -36.41 -2.31
C ARG A 456 19.10 -36.83 -0.90
#